data_AF-A0A0G0JVA1-F1
#
_entry.id   AF-A0A0G0JVA1-F1
#
_cell.length_a   1.000
_cell.length_b   1.000
_cell.length_c   1.000
_cell.angle_alpha   90.00
_cell.angle_beta   90.00
_cell.angle_gamma   90.00
#
_symmetry.space_group_name_H-M   'P 1'
#
loop_
_entity.id
_entity.type
_entity.pdbx_description
1 polymer ?
#
loop_
_entity_poly.entity_id
_entity_poly.type
_entity_poly.pdbx_seq_one_letter_code
_entity_poly.pdbx_strand_id
1 'polypeptide(L)' 'MHSLKKLLSRFNKKEREIIGFLIEKVVSLNWHDLDIKKLRGHQNIFRARKGKIRIIFAKDKKEIFIITIECRRESTYKF' A
#
# COMPACT_ATOMS: atom_id res chain seq x y z
N MET A 1 6.39 19.63 0.38
CA MET A 1 6.66 18.54 -0.60
C MET A 1 7.32 17.37 0.13
N HIS A 2 6.58 16.34 0.52
CA HIS A 2 7.15 15.20 1.26
C HIS A 2 7.81 14.26 0.25
N SER A 3 9.14 14.26 0.18
CA SER A 3 9.89 13.54 -0.84
C SER A 3 9.74 12.02 -0.70
N LEU A 4 9.64 11.32 -1.83
CA LEU A 4 9.62 9.85 -1.91
C LEU A 4 10.80 9.22 -1.14
N LYS A 5 11.95 9.91 -1.12
CA LYS A 5 13.13 9.54 -0.30
C LYS A 5 12.81 9.44 1.20
N LYS A 6 12.01 10.37 1.75
CA LYS A 6 11.62 10.37 3.17
C LYS A 6 10.61 9.26 3.50
N LEU A 7 9.80 8.83 2.53
CA LEU A 7 8.93 7.66 2.71
C LEU A 7 9.77 6.38 2.68
N LEU A 8 10.68 6.25 1.72
CA LEU A 8 11.55 5.09 1.57
C LEU A 8 12.56 4.94 2.73
N SER A 9 13.03 6.04 3.32
CA SER A 9 13.93 6.00 4.48
C SER A 9 13.31 5.39 5.73
N ARG A 10 11.96 5.29 5.80
CA ARG A 10 11.24 4.69 6.93
C ARG A 10 11.27 3.16 6.89
N PHE A 11 11.66 2.58 5.76
CA PHE A 11 11.68 1.14 5.54
C PHE A 11 13.11 0.62 5.46
N ASN A 12 13.39 -0.46 6.19
CA ASN A 12 14.65 -1.19 6.04
C ASN A 12 14.70 -1.94 4.70
N LYS A 13 15.88 -2.48 4.33
CA LYS A 13 16.08 -3.15 3.03
C LYS A 13 15.06 -4.27 2.78
N LYS A 14 14.81 -5.12 3.78
CA LYS A 14 13.83 -6.23 3.68
C LYS A 14 12.40 -5.71 3.50
N GLU A 15 12.04 -4.66 4.22
CA GLU A 15 10.72 -4.03 4.08
C GLU A 15 10.53 -3.41 2.71
N ARG A 16 11.58 -2.78 2.13
CA ARG A 16 11.53 -2.23 0.77
C ARG A 16 11.33 -3.32 -0.28
N GLU A 17 12.02 -4.45 -0.15
CA GLU A 17 11.86 -5.60 -1.05
C GLU A 17 10.42 -6.14 -1.00
N ILE A 18 9.87 -6.32 0.21
CA ILE A 18 8.48 -6.76 0.38
C ILE A 18 7.51 -5.72 -0.19
N ILE A 19 7.73 -4.43 0.06
CA ILE A 19 6.88 -3.35 -0.48
C ILE A 19 6.92 -3.37 -2.02
N GLY A 20 8.09 -3.48 -2.63
CA GLY A 20 8.23 -3.57 -4.09
C GLY A 20 7.44 -4.73 -4.67
N PHE A 21 7.59 -5.93 -4.09
CA PHE A 21 6.83 -7.12 -4.49
C PHE A 21 5.31 -6.93 -4.35
N LEU A 22 4.87 -6.29 -3.27
CA LEU A 22 3.44 -6.01 -3.06
C LEU A 22 2.90 -4.98 -4.05
N ILE A 23 3.68 -3.94 -4.37
CA ILE A 23 3.34 -2.94 -5.38
C ILE A 23 3.15 -3.63 -6.73
N GLU A 24 4.10 -4.48 -7.13
CA GLU A 24 4.04 -5.21 -8.39
C GLU A 24 2.79 -6.10 -8.46
N LYS A 25 2.48 -6.86 -7.41
CA LYS A 25 1.24 -7.65 -7.32
C LYS A 25 -0.03 -6.80 -7.44
N VAL A 26 -0.05 -5.65 -6.77
CA VAL A 26 -1.21 -4.74 -6.78
C VAL A 26 -1.43 -4.13 -8.16
N VAL A 27 -0.37 -3.65 -8.82
CA VAL A 27 -0.40 -3.01 -10.14
C VAL A 27 -0.67 -4.01 -11.26
N SER A 28 -0.13 -5.23 -11.17
CA SER A 28 -0.39 -6.32 -12.13
C SER A 28 -1.81 -6.92 -12.01
N LEU A 29 -2.65 -6.38 -11.13
CA LEU A 29 -3.98 -6.92 -10.79
C LEU A 29 -3.94 -8.37 -10.27
N ASN A 30 -2.75 -8.88 -9.93
CA ASN A 30 -2.55 -10.20 -9.36
C ASN A 30 -2.65 -10.13 -7.83
N TRP A 31 -3.89 -10.07 -7.35
CA TRP A 31 -4.17 -9.95 -5.92
C TRP A 31 -4.20 -11.28 -5.17
N HIS A 32 -3.74 -12.36 -5.81
CA HIS A 32 -3.66 -13.67 -5.17
C HIS A 32 -2.75 -13.59 -3.93
N ASP A 33 -3.22 -14.15 -2.82
CA ASP A 33 -2.58 -14.14 -1.50
C ASP A 33 -2.46 -12.76 -0.81
N LEU A 34 -3.20 -11.75 -1.29
CA LEU A 34 -3.36 -10.46 -0.63
C LEU A 34 -4.74 -10.38 0.04
N ASP A 35 -4.77 -9.94 1.30
CA ASP A 35 -6.03 -9.58 1.96
C ASP A 35 -6.47 -8.19 1.44
N ILE A 36 -7.21 -8.21 0.32
CA ILE A 36 -7.80 -7.02 -0.29
C ILE A 36 -9.17 -6.75 0.33
N LYS A 37 -9.35 -5.53 0.84
CA LYS A 37 -10.68 -5.04 1.28
C LYS A 37 -10.97 -3.70 0.65
N LYS A 38 -12.18 -3.53 0.11
CA LYS A 38 -12.70 -2.22 -0.28
C LYS A 38 -12.93 -1.37 0.98
N LEU A 39 -12.49 -0.11 0.97
CA LEU A 39 -12.76 0.82 2.07
C LEU A 39 -14.20 1.32 1.98
N ARG A 40 -14.91 1.34 3.12
CA ARG A 40 -16.29 1.83 3.20
C ARG A 40 -16.35 3.31 2.85
N GLY A 41 -17.43 3.74 2.19
CA GLY A 41 -17.60 5.14 1.77
C GLY A 41 -16.88 5.53 0.47
N HIS A 42 -16.06 4.64 -0.11
CA HIS A 42 -15.36 4.89 -1.36
C HIS A 42 -15.75 3.88 -2.44
N GLN A 43 -15.95 4.35 -3.67
CA GLN A 43 -16.38 3.47 -4.77
C GLN A 43 -15.24 2.62 -5.32
N ASN A 44 -14.03 3.14 -5.30
CA ASN A 44 -12.87 2.59 -6.01
C ASN A 44 -11.61 2.50 -5.15
N ILE A 45 -11.69 2.69 -3.83
CA ILE A 45 -10.53 2.61 -2.94
C ILE A 45 -10.49 1.26 -2.23
N PHE A 46 -9.33 0.65 -2.27
CA PHE A 46 -9.05 -0.67 -1.74
C PHE A 46 -7.82 -0.62 -0.83
N ARG A 47 -7.73 -1.59 0.06
CA ARG A 47 -6.60 -1.82 0.95
C ARG A 47 -6.11 -3.25 0.78
N ALA A 48 -4.88 -3.41 0.33
CA ALA A 48 -4.16 -4.67 0.39
C ALA A 48 -3.42 -4.81 1.72
N ARG A 49 -3.49 -5.98 2.36
CA ARG A 49 -2.75 -6.29 3.58
C ARG A 49 -1.90 -7.53 3.39
N LYS A 50 -0.61 -7.43 3.76
CA LYS A 50 0.30 -8.57 3.90
C LYS A 50 1.11 -8.40 5.19
N GLY A 51 0.76 -9.18 6.21
CA GLY A 51 1.39 -9.12 7.52
C GLY A 51 1.30 -7.73 8.17
N LYS A 52 2.44 -7.02 8.22
CA LYS A 52 2.57 -5.69 8.82
C LYS A 52 2.34 -4.55 7.82
N ILE A 53 2.38 -4.81 6.52
CA ILE A 53 2.25 -3.78 5.48
C ILE A 53 0.78 -3.66 5.04
N ARG A 54 0.36 -2.42 4.81
CA ARG A 54 -0.91 -2.05 4.18
C ARG A 54 -0.61 -1.16 2.98
N ILE A 55 -1.21 -1.46 1.85
CA ILE A 55 -1.19 -0.59 0.67
C ILE A 55 -2.61 -0.14 0.41
N ILE A 56 -2.85 1.16 0.46
CA ILE A 56 -4.12 1.75 0.07
C ILE A 56 -3.97 2.25 -1.37
N PHE A 57 -4.86 1.81 -2.25
CA PHE A 57 -4.84 2.16 -3.66
C PHE A 57 -6.25 2.41 -4.18
N ALA A 58 -6.36 3.31 -5.16
CA ALA A 58 -7.55 3.44 -5.98
C ALA A 58 -7.40 2.58 -7.23
N LYS A 59 -8.49 1.96 -7.67
CA LYS A 59 -8.56 1.24 -8.94
C LYS A 59 -9.58 1.91 -9.85
N ASP A 60 -9.12 2.49 -10.94
CA ASP A 60 -10.01 2.97 -11.99
C ASP A 60 -9.87 2.09 -13.23
N LYS A 61 -10.91 1.31 -13.54
CA LYS A 61 -10.88 0.29 -14.60
C LYS A 61 -9.66 -0.65 -14.46
N LYS A 62 -8.59 -0.44 -15.25
CA LYS A 62 -7.33 -1.20 -15.21
C LYS A 62 -6.17 -0.42 -14.61
N GLU A 63 -6.35 0.87 -14.35
CA GLU A 63 -5.37 1.75 -13.74
C GLU A 63 -5.39 1.59 -12.22
N ILE A 64 -4.20 1.57 -11.63
CA ILE A 64 -4.00 1.46 -10.19
C ILE A 64 -3.21 2.67 -9.71
N PHE A 65 -3.80 3.41 -8.79
CA PHE A 65 -3.19 4.58 -8.16
C PHE A 65 -2.86 4.25 -6.71
N ILE A 66 -1.58 4.16 -6.38
CA ILE A 66 -1.15 3.94 -5.00
C ILE A 66 -1.32 5.24 -4.23
N ILE A 67 -2.18 5.22 -3.22
CA ILE A 67 -2.47 6.40 -2.39
C ILE A 67 -1.46 6.48 -1.25
N THR A 68 -1.27 5.36 -0.52
CA THR A 68 -0.31 5.31 0.58
C THR A 68 0.13 3.88 0.89
N ILE A 69 1.32 3.76 1.49
CA ILE A 69 1.90 2.51 1.98
C ILE A 69 2.23 2.72 3.45
N GLU A 70 1.62 1.91 4.31
CA GLU A 70 1.76 1.99 5.76
C GLU A 70 2.33 0.70 6.33
N CYS A 71 3.23 0.82 7.30
CA CYS A 71 3.67 -0.30 8.14
C CYS A 71 3.01 -0.20 9.51
N ARG A 72 2.49 -1.31 10.05
CA ARG A 72 1.78 -1.39 11.34
C ARG A 72 2.57 -0.84 12.53
N ARG A 73 3.91 -0.69 12.43
CA ARG A 73 4.74 -0.08 13.48
C ARG A 73 4.59 1.43 13.58
N GLU A 74 4.02 2.07 12.56
CA GLU A 74 3.72 3.49 12.59
C GLU A 74 2.32 3.67 13.16
N SER A 75 2.23 3.95 14.46
CA SER A 75 1.00 4.36 15.10
C SER A 75 0.54 5.68 14.47
N THR A 76 -0.50 5.62 13.64
CA THR A 76 -1.16 6.80 13.09
C THR A 76 -2.04 7.42 14.16
N TYR A 77 -1.40 8.18 15.06
CA TYR A 77 -1.95 9.36 15.71
C TYR A 77 -0.84 10.40 15.68
N LYS A 78 -0.81 11.20 14.62
CA LYS A 78 -0.18 12.51 14.64
C LYS A 78 -1.33 13.50 14.49
N PHE A 79 -1.71 14.09 15.62
CA PHE A 79 -2.61 15.24 15.70
C PHE A 79 -1.97 16.44 14.99
#